data_AF-A0A9X9BIM1-F1
#
_entry.id   AF-A0A9X9BIM1-F1
#
_cell.length_a   1.000
_cell.length_b   1.000
_cell.length_c   1.000
_cell.angle_alpha   90.00
_cell.angle_beta   90.00
_cell.angle_gamma   90.00
#
_symmetry.space_group_name_H-M   'P 1'
#
loop_
_entity.id
_entity.type
_entity.pdbx_description
1 polymer ?
#
loop_
_entity_poly.entity_id
_entity_poly.type
_entity_poly.pdbx_seq_one_letter_code
_entity_poly.pdbx_strand_id
1 'polypeptide(L)'
;MQWAKALEDEMNLKIFEVAGGTRYIRHNLDGLLRGDFKSRMDGYGVAIQNGIRTPDEVRSLENLPAKGGAADQLHIQGATVPLGTQPAIAQPPANDNSVEENAAA
;
A
#
# COMPACT_ATOMS: atom_id res chain seq x y z
N MET A 1 24.05 -11.20 7.37
CA MET A 1 24.34 -12.64 7.15
C MET A 1 25.49 -12.76 6.16
N GLN A 2 26.75 -12.86 6.62
CA GLN A 2 27.93 -12.83 5.72
C GLN A 2 27.98 -14.04 4.77
N TRP A 3 27.50 -15.21 5.23
CA TRP A 3 27.49 -16.44 4.44
C TRP A 3 26.54 -16.36 3.22
N ALA A 4 25.37 -15.74 3.38
CA ALA A 4 24.38 -15.65 2.31
C ALA A 4 24.89 -14.77 1.16
N LYS A 5 25.57 -13.67 1.49
CA LYS A 5 26.20 -12.81 0.50
C LYS A 5 27.35 -13.52 -0.22
N ALA A 6 28.20 -14.24 0.50
CA ALA A 6 29.29 -15.02 -0.11
C ALA A 6 28.76 -16.08 -1.09
N LEU A 7 27.67 -16.77 -0.73
CA LEU A 7 27.01 -17.75 -1.60
C LEU A 7 26.37 -17.08 -2.83
N GLU A 8 25.74 -15.91 -2.66
CA GLU A 8 25.19 -15.11 -3.76
C GLU A 8 26.27 -14.67 -4.75
N ASP A 9 27.38 -14.16 -4.25
CA ASP A 9 28.52 -13.69 -5.05
C ASP A 9 29.18 -14.86 -5.80
N GLU A 10 29.32 -16.02 -5.16
CA GLU A 10 29.85 -17.24 -5.80
C GLU A 10 28.90 -17.80 -6.88
N MET A 11 27.59 -17.81 -6.63
CA MET A 11 26.59 -18.20 -7.64
C MET A 11 26.57 -17.23 -8.82
N ASN A 12 26.66 -15.94 -8.57
CA ASN A 12 26.75 -14.93 -9.62
C ASN A 12 28.00 -15.13 -10.48
N LEU A 13 29.14 -15.50 -9.87
CA LEU A 13 30.38 -15.73 -10.61
C LEU A 13 30.41 -17.04 -11.40
N LYS A 14 29.75 -18.10 -10.90
CA LYS A 14 29.78 -19.43 -11.52
C LYS A 14 28.67 -19.68 -12.55
N ILE A 15 27.48 -19.11 -12.32
CA ILE A 15 26.31 -19.32 -13.18
C ILE A 15 26.26 -18.26 -14.29
N PHE A 16 26.68 -17.04 -13.97
CA PHE A 16 26.84 -15.98 -14.96
C PHE A 16 28.33 -15.70 -15.12
N GLU A 17 28.86 -15.87 -16.33
CA GLU A 17 30.25 -15.52 -16.59
C GLU A 17 30.50 -14.04 -16.30
N VAL A 18 31.72 -13.77 -15.85
CA VAL A 18 32.29 -12.52 -15.30
C VAL A 18 32.20 -11.29 -16.23
N ALA A 19 31.48 -11.35 -17.35
CA ALA A 19 31.41 -10.27 -18.32
C ALA A 19 29.97 -10.01 -18.82
N GLY A 20 29.33 -8.99 -18.26
CA GLY A 20 28.34 -8.20 -19.00
C GLY A 20 26.90 -8.71 -19.09
N GLY A 21 26.49 -9.67 -18.27
CA GLY A 21 25.10 -10.12 -18.23
C GLY A 21 24.16 -9.11 -17.56
N THR A 22 23.05 -8.76 -18.21
CA THR A 22 21.89 -8.02 -17.65
C THR A 22 21.14 -8.78 -16.54
N ARG A 23 21.75 -9.81 -15.95
CA ARG A 23 21.10 -10.78 -15.05
C ARG A 23 22.01 -11.05 -13.85
N TYR A 24 21.42 -11.04 -12.67
CA TYR A 24 22.08 -11.34 -11.40
C TYR A 24 21.12 -12.16 -10.54
N ILE A 25 21.66 -13.06 -9.72
CA ILE A 25 20.96 -13.78 -8.68
C ILE A 25 21.03 -12.94 -7.41
N ARG A 26 19.88 -12.76 -6.75
CA ARG A 26 19.77 -12.16 -5.42
C ARG A 26 18.92 -13.05 -4.53
N HIS A 27 19.31 -13.22 -3.27
CA HIS A 27 18.43 -13.83 -2.28
C HIS A 27 17.20 -12.95 -2.04
N ASN A 28 16.02 -13.50 -2.31
CA ASN A 28 14.77 -12.95 -1.82
C ASN A 28 14.49 -13.49 -0.40
N LEU A 29 15.02 -12.80 0.61
CA LEU A 29 14.84 -13.18 2.01
C LEU A 29 13.43 -12.87 2.55
N ASP A 30 12.58 -12.19 1.78
CA ASP A 30 11.20 -11.87 2.17
C ASP A 30 10.36 -13.14 2.34
N GLY A 31 10.75 -14.24 1.70
CA GLY A 31 10.12 -15.56 1.87
C GLY A 31 10.48 -16.24 3.20
N LEU A 32 11.68 -16.03 3.73
CA LEU A 32 12.12 -16.57 5.02
C LEU A 32 11.51 -15.79 6.20
N LEU A 33 11.28 -14.49 6.01
CA LEU A 33 10.55 -13.60 6.93
C LEU A 33 9.02 -13.59 6.68
N ARG A 34 8.51 -14.43 5.77
CA ARG A 34 7.08 -14.75 5.65
C ARG A 34 6.58 -15.66 6.78
N GLY A 35 7.30 -15.71 7.90
CA GLY A 35 6.90 -16.40 9.12
C GLY A 35 5.82 -15.67 9.92
N ASP A 36 5.55 -14.39 9.63
CA ASP A 36 4.47 -13.65 10.28
C ASP A 36 3.85 -12.58 9.36
N PHE A 37 3.32 -13.01 8.22
CA PHE A 37 2.57 -12.13 7.31
C PHE A 37 1.39 -11.46 8.04
N LYS A 38 0.76 -12.17 9.00
CA LYS A 38 -0.38 -11.68 9.78
C LYS A 38 0.02 -10.46 10.61
N SER A 39 1.00 -10.56 11.51
CA SER A 39 1.37 -9.42 12.34
C SER A 39 1.97 -8.28 11.53
N ARG A 40 2.61 -8.57 10.39
CA ARG A 40 3.09 -7.52 9.47
C ARG A 40 1.95 -6.73 8.86
N MET A 41 0.93 -7.40 8.32
CA MET A 41 -0.26 -6.74 7.78
C MET A 41 -1.05 -6.01 8.87
N ASP A 42 -1.16 -6.59 10.06
CA ASP A 42 -1.79 -5.94 11.22
C ASP A 42 -1.01 -4.67 11.62
N GLY A 43 0.33 -4.72 11.63
CA GLY A 43 1.19 -3.57 11.88
C GLY A 43 1.06 -2.45 10.84
N TYR A 44 0.97 -2.80 9.55
CA TYR A 44 0.69 -1.81 8.50
C TYR A 44 -0.69 -1.19 8.64
N GLY A 45 -1.70 -1.98 9.02
CA GLY A 45 -3.05 -1.49 9.30
C GLY A 45 -3.04 -0.41 10.39
N VAL A 46 -2.34 -0.67 11.50
CA VAL A 46 -2.16 0.30 12.60
C VAL A 46 -1.40 1.55 12.13
N ALA A 47 -0.34 1.39 11.34
CA ALA A 47 0.45 2.51 10.84
C ALA A 47 -0.35 3.43 9.90
N ILE A 48 -1.19 2.85 9.03
CA ILE A 48 -2.08 3.60 8.14
C ILE A 48 -3.19 4.28 8.93
N GLN A 49 -3.81 3.59 9.90
CA GLN A 49 -4.90 4.15 10.71
C GLN A 49 -4.45 5.34 11.58
N ASN A 50 -3.20 5.30 12.06
CA ASN A 50 -2.61 6.36 12.87
C ASN A 50 -1.95 7.47 12.03
N GLY A 51 -2.01 7.40 10.70
CA GLY A 51 -1.38 8.38 9.82
C GLY A 51 0.16 8.42 9.93
N ILE A 52 0.80 7.31 10.29
CA ILE A 52 2.27 7.19 10.35
C ILE A 52 2.84 6.87 8.97
N ARG A 53 2.11 6.09 8.17
CA ARG A 53 2.49 5.68 6.81
C ARG A 53 1.33 5.84 5.84
N THR A 54 1.64 6.21 4.60
CA THR A 54 0.65 6.18 3.51
C THR A 54 0.48 4.74 3.01
N PRO A 55 -0.70 4.40 2.45
CA PRO A 55 -0.88 3.13 1.78
C PRO A 55 0.15 2.85 0.68
N ASP A 56 0.59 3.87 -0.07
CA ASP A 56 1.60 3.73 -1.13
C ASP A 56 3.03 3.50 -0.61
N GLU A 57 3.38 4.05 0.55
CA GLU A 57 4.63 3.71 1.23
C GLU A 57 4.66 2.22 1.64
N VAL A 58 3.54 1.70 2.18
CA VAL A 58 3.42 0.26 2.51
C VAL A 58 3.51 -0.60 1.26
N ARG A 59 2.91 -0.18 0.14
CA ARG A 59 3.04 -0.89 -1.15
C ARG A 59 4.47 -0.94 -1.62
N SER A 60 5.21 0.16 -1.49
CA SER A 60 6.63 0.22 -1.84
C SER A 60 7.48 -0.72 -0.98
N LEU A 61 7.18 -0.83 0.33
CA LEU A 61 7.85 -1.78 1.23
C LEU A 61 7.59 -3.25 0.86
N GLU A 62 6.41 -3.55 0.29
CA GLU A 62 6.06 -4.88 -0.21
C GLU A 62 6.48 -5.12 -1.68
N ASN A 63 7.31 -4.24 -2.26
CA ASN A 63 7.71 -4.28 -3.67
C ASN A 63 6.52 -4.28 -4.67
N LEU A 64 5.42 -3.64 -4.30
CA LEU A 64 4.25 -3.44 -5.13
C LEU A 64 4.25 -2.04 -5.76
N PRO A 65 3.72 -1.88 -6.99
CA PRO A 65 3.62 -0.56 -7.60
C PRO A 65 2.67 0.34 -6.80
N ALA A 66 3.06 1.60 -6.64
CA ALA A 66 2.21 2.66 -6.08
C ALA A 66 0.94 2.82 -6.93
N LYS A 67 -0.20 3.04 -6.27
CA LYS A 67 -1.47 3.30 -6.93
C LYS A 67 -1.73 4.79 -7.15
N GLY A 68 -1.07 5.67 -6.40
CA GLY A 68 -1.23 7.10 -6.49
C GLY A 68 -2.61 7.60 -6.03
N GLY A 69 -2.81 8.91 -6.07
CA GLY A 69 -4.06 9.55 -5.67
C GLY A 69 -4.26 9.52 -4.15
N ALA A 70 -5.40 8.98 -3.69
CA ALA A 70 -5.69 8.89 -2.27
C ALA A 70 -4.71 7.96 -1.50
N ALA A 71 -4.04 7.04 -2.19
CA ALA A 71 -3.08 6.12 -1.56
C ALA A 71 -1.74 6.80 -1.18
N ASP A 72 -1.46 7.99 -1.71
CA ASP A 72 -0.28 8.80 -1.38
C ASP A 72 -0.52 9.75 -0.19
N GLN A 73 -1.74 9.77 0.35
CA GLN A 73 -2.11 10.66 1.45
C GLN A 73 -2.11 9.90 2.78
N LEU A 74 -1.73 10.61 3.84
CA LEU A 74 -1.88 10.11 5.20
C LEU A 74 -3.36 10.15 5.59
N HIS A 75 -3.88 9.00 6.00
CA HIS A 75 -5.24 8.87 6.48
C HIS A 75 -5.25 8.81 8.01
N ILE A 76 -6.28 9.38 8.62
CA ILE A 76 -6.60 9.17 10.03
C ILE A 76 -8.07 8.74 10.14
N GLN A 77 -8.38 7.83 11.06
CA GLN A 77 -9.77 7.46 11.32
C GLN A 77 -10.53 8.68 11.87
N GLY A 78 -11.53 9.17 11.13
CA GLY A 78 -12.34 10.33 11.51
C GLY A 78 -13.29 10.12 12.70
N ALA A 79 -13.05 9.10 13.55
CA ALA A 79 -13.98 8.63 14.57
C ALA A 79 -13.62 9.00 16.02
N THR A 80 -12.85 10.08 16.23
CA THR A 80 -12.75 10.74 17.55
C THR A 80 -13.15 12.21 17.44
N VAL A 81 -14.30 12.43 16.82
CA VAL A 81 -15.02 13.70 16.96
C VAL A 81 -15.74 13.65 18.31
N PRO A 82 -15.51 14.60 19.24
CA PRO A 82 -16.31 14.68 20.46
C PRO A 82 -17.78 14.78 20.08
N LEU A 83 -18.63 14.02 20.79
CA LEU A 83 -20.07 13.98 20.54
C LEU A 83 -20.63 15.41 20.57
N GLY A 84 -20.92 15.98 19.39
CA GLY A 84 -21.43 17.35 19.23
C GLY A 84 -20.74 18.22 18.17
N THR A 85 -19.56 17.86 17.65
CA THR A 85 -18.84 18.71 16.66
C THR A 85 -18.51 17.98 15.36
N GLN A 86 -19.43 17.17 14.84
CA GLN A 86 -19.30 16.68 13.47
C GLN A 86 -19.39 17.89 12.54
N PRO A 87 -18.36 18.25 11.75
CA PRO A 87 -18.56 19.21 10.68
C PRO A 87 -19.61 18.60 9.75
N ALA A 88 -20.76 19.25 9.68
CA ALA A 88 -21.79 18.95 8.69
C ALA A 88 -21.14 19.18 7.33
N ILE A 89 -20.66 18.11 6.71
CA ILE A 89 -20.40 18.14 5.28
C ILE A 89 -21.79 18.35 4.69
N ALA A 90 -22.05 19.56 4.19
CA ALA A 90 -23.29 19.86 3.50
C ALA A 90 -23.35 18.98 2.26
N GLN A 91 -23.94 17.79 2.39
CA GLN A 91 -24.43 17.06 1.23
C GLN A 91 -25.58 17.90 0.68
N PRO A 92 -25.52 18.38 -0.58
CA PRO A 92 -26.71 18.84 -1.25
C PRO A 92 -27.75 17.72 -1.15
N PRO A 93 -29.02 18.01 -0.80
CA PRO A 93 -30.03 16.97 -0.71
C PRO A 93 -30.04 16.18 -2.02
N ALA A 94 -30.11 14.85 -1.91
CA ALA A 94 -30.41 13.98 -3.03
C ALA A 94 -31.80 14.34 -3.54
N ASN A 95 -31.85 15.22 -4.55
CA ASN A 95 -33.09 15.63 -5.18
C ASN A 95 -33.57 14.46 -6.06
N ASP A 96 -34.52 13.69 -5.54
CA ASP A 96 -35.11 12.51 -6.19
C ASP A 96 -36.35 12.84 -7.07
N ASN A 97 -36.52 14.10 -7.49
CA ASN A 97 -37.65 14.48 -8.33
C ASN A 97 -37.21 14.73 -9.79
N SER A 98 -36.76 13.67 -10.47
CA SER A 98 -37.01 13.54 -11.91
C SER A 98 -38.39 12.93 -12.09
N VAL A 99 -39.45 13.71 -11.87
CA VAL A 99 -40.77 13.32 -12.37
C VAL A 99 -40.91 13.93 -13.75
N GLU A 100 -40.80 13.04 -14.74
CA GLU A 100 -41.13 13.28 -16.13
C GLU A 100 -42.58 13.80 -16.22
N GLU A 101 -42.75 15.12 -16.36
CA GLU A 101 -44.04 15.68 -16.74
C GLU A 101 -44.11 15.73 -18.27
N ASN A 102 -44.88 14.78 -18.80
CA ASN A 102 -45.24 14.63 -20.19
C ASN A 102 -45.58 15.97 -20.86
N ALA A 103 -44.97 16.18 -22.02
CA ALA A 103 -45.48 17.08 -23.04
C ALA A 103 -46.91 16.65 -23.43
N ALA A 104 -47.91 17.42 -22.97
CA ALA A 104 -49.28 17.36 -23.47
C ALA A 104 -50.01 18.69 -23.24
N ALA A 105 -49.85 19.63 -24.19
CA ALA A 105 -50.88 20.54 -24.71
C ALA A 105 -50.26 21.46 -25.77
#